data_AF-A0A511YM78-F1
#
_entry.id   AF-A0A511YM78-F1
#
_cell.length_a   1.000
_cell.length_b   1.000
_cell.length_c   1.000
_cell.angle_alpha   90.00
_cell.angle_beta   90.00
_cell.angle_gamma   90.00
#
_symmetry.space_group_name_H-M   'P 1'
#
loop_
_entity.id
_entity.type
_entity.pdbx_description
1 polymer ?
#
loop_
_entity_poly.entity_id
_entity_poly.type
_entity_poly.pdbx_seq_one_letter_code
_entity_poly.pdbx_strand_id
1 'polypeptide(L)'
;MVISEIIFAQNWKDKVFDQVILIKDENVFWSGKLILIDIPIKINDRKELIFYNASHLPNKLFFDKEVFLPRVNKFTLIAPDKEYYDGVRDFANKIKGCAEPMKTDKFYFVNRNEIKWDSISLNDSDYPTVNFKNHQVAKNEIISYYAEGFGSVCCPRDRKREYLKDNGNAAFFRKLKDKGIAVKESYSCCFGEEGEYSAFYPLREFSNEQKMIFINERLEFFHENPENYRILFPEIISYPNLKLNTLNY
;
A
#
# COMPACT_ATOMS: atom_id res chain seq x y z
N MET A 1 -26.41 -23.92 -3.09
CA MET A 1 -26.93 -22.73 -2.40
C MET A 1 -25.71 -21.89 -2.01
N VAL A 2 -25.39 -20.88 -2.81
CA VAL A 2 -24.20 -20.04 -2.58
C VAL A 2 -24.65 -18.88 -1.71
N ILE A 3 -24.35 -18.96 -0.41
CA ILE A 3 -24.50 -17.80 0.47
C ILE A 3 -23.31 -16.91 0.15
N SER A 4 -23.53 -15.92 -0.73
CA SER A 4 -22.62 -14.80 -0.87
C SER A 4 -22.70 -13.99 0.41
N GLU A 5 -21.76 -14.20 1.32
CA GLU A 5 -21.51 -13.28 2.42
C GLU A 5 -21.10 -11.94 1.81
N ILE A 6 -22.05 -11.02 1.74
CA ILE A 6 -21.76 -9.60 1.66
C ILE A 6 -21.17 -9.27 3.04
N ILE A 7 -19.85 -9.24 3.13
CA ILE A 7 -19.15 -8.78 4.33
C ILE A 7 -19.50 -7.30 4.44
N PHE A 8 -20.35 -6.96 5.41
CA PHE A 8 -20.61 -5.58 5.79
C PHE A 8 -19.28 -4.92 6.18
N ALA A 9 -19.06 -3.70 5.71
CA ALA A 9 -17.96 -2.86 6.19
C ALA A 9 -18.02 -2.76 7.72
N GLN A 10 -16.87 -2.90 8.37
CA GLN A 10 -16.77 -2.78 9.81
C GLN A 10 -17.06 -1.33 10.23
N ASN A 11 -17.72 -1.18 11.36
CA ASN A 11 -18.15 0.10 11.91
C ASN A 11 -17.73 0.22 13.38
N TRP A 12 -17.89 1.42 13.95
CA TRP A 12 -17.46 1.71 15.32
C TRP A 12 -18.12 0.88 16.41
N LYS A 13 -19.30 0.27 16.16
CA LYS A 13 -19.99 -0.60 17.12
C LYS A 13 -19.43 -2.02 17.13
N ASP A 14 -18.55 -2.34 16.20
CA ASP A 14 -17.96 -3.66 16.12
C ASP A 14 -17.00 -3.87 17.28
N LYS A 15 -17.24 -4.94 18.03
CA LYS A 15 -16.39 -5.31 19.17
C LYS A 15 -15.10 -6.01 18.76
N VAL A 16 -14.97 -6.38 17.49
CA VAL A 16 -13.82 -7.12 16.95
C VAL A 16 -13.44 -6.56 15.58
N PHE A 17 -12.22 -6.06 15.47
CA PHE A 17 -11.56 -5.73 14.21
C PHE A 17 -10.62 -6.87 13.87
N ASP A 18 -10.95 -7.62 12.81
CA ASP A 18 -10.17 -8.76 12.37
C ASP A 18 -9.33 -8.41 11.13
N GLN A 19 -8.25 -9.15 10.94
CA GLN A 19 -7.35 -8.99 9.80
C GLN A 19 -6.64 -7.62 9.70
N VAL A 20 -6.36 -7.00 10.85
CA VAL A 20 -5.77 -5.66 10.90
C VAL A 20 -4.30 -5.68 10.45
N ILE A 21 -3.96 -4.76 9.55
CA ILE A 21 -2.63 -4.58 8.98
C ILE A 21 -1.84 -3.62 9.86
N LEU A 22 -0.90 -4.14 10.64
CA LEU A 22 -0.08 -3.34 11.55
C LEU A 22 1.10 -2.69 10.81
N ILE A 23 1.13 -1.36 10.78
CA ILE A 23 2.20 -0.56 10.18
C ILE A 23 3.08 -0.01 11.30
N LYS A 24 4.32 -0.45 11.38
CA LYS A 24 5.34 0.05 12.31
C LYS A 24 6.47 0.76 11.55
N ASP A 25 7.25 1.58 12.25
CA ASP A 25 8.39 2.29 11.64
C ASP A 25 9.41 1.34 10.96
N GLU A 26 9.61 0.13 11.51
CA GLU A 26 10.48 -0.89 10.91
C GLU A 26 10.04 -1.35 9.50
N ASN A 27 8.76 -1.12 9.15
CA ASN A 27 8.20 -1.44 7.85
C ASN A 27 8.14 -0.23 6.90
N VAL A 28 8.52 0.98 7.36
CA VAL A 28 8.32 2.22 6.60
C VAL A 28 9.66 2.77 6.10
N PHE A 29 9.79 2.88 4.78
CA PHE A 29 11.00 3.36 4.11
C PHE A 29 10.69 4.61 3.30
N TRP A 30 11.52 5.64 3.47
CA TRP A 30 11.35 6.95 2.83
C TRP A 30 12.42 7.18 1.77
N SER A 31 12.04 7.75 0.64
CA SER A 31 12.95 8.34 -0.34
C SER A 31 12.30 9.58 -0.94
N GLY A 32 12.63 10.75 -0.38
CA GLY A 32 11.95 12.00 -0.70
C GLY A 32 10.45 11.91 -0.38
N LYS A 33 9.61 12.06 -1.41
CA LYS A 33 8.14 11.98 -1.31
C LYS A 33 7.59 10.56 -1.56
N LEU A 34 8.45 9.60 -1.93
CA LEU A 34 8.08 8.19 -2.03
C LEU A 34 8.18 7.51 -0.66
N ILE A 35 7.14 6.76 -0.30
CA ILE A 35 7.05 5.99 0.92
C ILE A 35 6.73 4.54 0.54
N LEU A 36 7.59 3.59 0.91
CA LEU A 36 7.31 2.16 0.83
C LEU A 36 6.96 1.65 2.21
N ILE A 37 5.77 1.07 2.33
CA ILE A 37 5.35 0.30 3.50
C ILE A 37 5.53 -1.16 3.12
N ASP A 38 6.62 -1.77 3.59
CA ASP A 38 7.06 -3.12 3.23
C ASP A 38 6.22 -4.21 3.94
N ILE A 39 4.92 -4.17 3.67
CA ILE A 39 3.92 -5.11 4.14
C ILE A 39 3.10 -5.52 2.91
N PRO A 40 3.25 -6.76 2.41
CA PRO A 40 2.47 -7.19 1.27
C PRO A 40 0.97 -7.22 1.58
N ILE A 41 0.15 -6.58 0.74
CA ILE A 41 -1.30 -6.56 0.88
C ILE A 41 -1.99 -7.16 -0.34
N LYS A 42 -3.14 -7.80 -0.12
CA LYS A 42 -4.01 -8.21 -1.21
C LYS A 42 -5.13 -7.20 -1.36
N ILE A 43 -5.08 -6.39 -2.42
CA ILE A 43 -6.16 -5.43 -2.72
C ILE A 43 -7.32 -6.22 -3.34
N ASN A 44 -8.43 -6.29 -2.62
CA ASN A 44 -9.67 -6.92 -3.08
C ASN A 44 -10.81 -5.93 -2.85
N ASP A 45 -11.53 -5.60 -3.92
CA ASP A 45 -12.64 -4.65 -3.93
C ASP A 45 -13.82 -5.06 -3.02
N ARG A 46 -13.90 -6.34 -2.63
CA ARG A 46 -14.97 -6.88 -1.78
C ARG A 46 -14.65 -6.92 -0.30
N LYS A 47 -13.40 -6.70 0.11
CA LYS A 47 -13.01 -6.75 1.52
C LYS A 47 -12.49 -5.39 1.95
N GLU A 48 -13.05 -4.89 3.04
CA GLU A 48 -12.51 -3.69 3.67
C GLU A 48 -11.08 -3.96 4.17
N LEU A 49 -10.19 -3.00 3.90
CA LEU A 49 -8.85 -3.01 4.46
C LEU A 49 -8.86 -2.24 5.78
N ILE A 50 -8.16 -2.78 6.77
CA ILE A 50 -8.08 -2.19 8.11
C ILE A 50 -6.62 -2.04 8.46
N PHE A 51 -6.19 -0.81 8.72
CA PHE A 51 -4.81 -0.49 9.01
C PHE A 51 -4.69 -0.01 10.45
N TYR A 52 -3.64 -0.45 11.15
CA TYR A 52 -3.23 0.15 12.41
C TYR A 52 -1.91 0.89 12.16
N ASN A 53 -1.95 2.22 12.19
CA ASN A 53 -0.75 3.05 12.05
C ASN A 53 -0.07 3.23 13.42
N ALA A 54 0.82 2.30 13.75
CA ALA A 54 1.71 2.37 14.91
C ALA A 54 3.05 3.05 14.58
N SER A 55 3.16 3.65 13.39
CA SER A 55 4.37 4.34 12.91
C SER A 55 4.25 5.86 13.07
N HIS A 56 5.33 6.57 12.75
CA HIS A 56 5.33 8.04 12.71
C HIS A 56 4.72 8.62 11.43
N LEU A 57 4.18 7.79 10.53
CA LEU A 57 3.50 8.27 9.32
C LEU A 57 2.35 9.23 9.67
N PRO A 58 2.26 10.41 9.05
CA PRO A 58 1.14 11.31 9.25
C PRO A 58 -0.18 10.70 8.74
N ASN A 59 -1.19 10.58 9.62
CA ASN A 59 -2.51 10.04 9.26
C ASN A 59 -3.15 10.74 8.05
N LYS A 60 -2.88 12.03 7.86
CA LYS A 60 -3.38 12.81 6.70
C LYS A 60 -2.99 12.19 5.34
N LEU A 61 -1.85 11.51 5.25
CA LEU A 61 -1.40 10.87 4.01
C LEU A 61 -2.29 9.69 3.63
N PHE A 62 -2.91 9.02 4.61
CA PHE A 62 -3.83 7.92 4.37
C PHE A 62 -5.16 8.42 3.81
N PHE A 63 -5.58 9.66 4.10
CA PHE A 63 -6.86 10.20 3.63
C PHE A 63 -6.80 10.71 2.19
N ASP A 64 -5.61 11.08 1.72
CA ASP A 64 -5.40 11.54 0.35
C ASP A 64 -5.47 10.36 -0.64
N LYS A 65 -6.42 10.45 -1.58
CA LYS A 65 -6.68 9.41 -2.60
C LYS A 65 -5.53 9.27 -3.59
N GLU A 66 -4.82 10.35 -3.89
CA GLU A 66 -3.70 10.33 -4.83
C GLU A 66 -2.44 9.75 -4.18
N VAL A 67 -2.34 9.84 -2.85
CA VAL A 67 -1.18 9.38 -2.07
C VAL A 67 -1.31 7.92 -1.65
N PHE A 68 -2.45 7.51 -1.10
CA PHE A 68 -2.62 6.21 -0.44
C PHE A 68 -3.66 5.35 -1.14
N LEU A 69 -3.23 4.23 -1.74
CA LEU A 69 -4.09 3.22 -2.38
C LEU A 69 -5.24 3.83 -3.22
N PRO A 70 -4.97 4.47 -4.38
CA PRO A 70 -5.98 5.22 -5.14
C PRO A 70 -7.21 4.41 -5.58
N ARG A 71 -7.05 3.08 -5.69
CA ARG A 71 -8.11 2.13 -6.06
C ARG A 71 -9.01 1.74 -4.89
N VAL A 72 -8.62 2.06 -3.65
CA VAL A 72 -9.36 1.74 -2.43
C VAL A 72 -10.16 2.97 -1.99
N ASN A 73 -11.48 2.87 -2.11
CA ASN A 73 -12.38 3.97 -1.73
C ASN A 73 -12.86 3.89 -0.27
N LYS A 74 -12.83 2.69 0.34
CA LYS A 74 -13.29 2.43 1.70
C LYS A 74 -12.27 1.63 2.48
N PHE A 75 -11.93 2.08 3.68
CA PHE A 75 -11.04 1.40 4.61
C PHE A 75 -11.19 1.99 6.01
N THR A 76 -10.73 1.24 7.01
CA THR A 76 -10.61 1.72 8.39
C THR A 76 -9.14 1.97 8.72
N LEU A 77 -8.85 3.12 9.35
CA LEU A 77 -7.54 3.45 9.91
C LEU A 77 -7.66 3.57 11.42
N ILE A 78 -6.86 2.82 12.15
CA ILE A 78 -6.70 2.91 13.60
C ILE A 78 -5.35 3.57 13.85
N ALA A 79 -5.29 4.58 14.73
CA ALA A 79 -4.04 5.23 15.10
C ALA A 79 -4.09 5.72 16.55
N PRO A 80 -2.95 5.81 17.26
CA PRO A 80 -2.89 6.44 18.58
C PRO A 80 -3.49 7.85 18.56
N ASP A 81 -4.32 8.16 19.56
CA ASP A 81 -4.93 9.48 19.65
C ASP A 81 -3.93 10.52 20.18
N LYS A 82 -3.17 11.12 19.25
CA LYS A 82 -2.10 12.08 19.58
C LYS A 82 -2.58 13.23 20.45
N GLU A 83 -3.78 13.75 20.18
CA GLU A 83 -4.35 14.86 20.96
C GLU A 83 -4.58 14.46 22.43
N TYR A 84 -5.07 13.24 22.66
CA TYR A 84 -5.23 12.69 24.00
C TYR A 84 -3.87 12.54 24.71
N TYR A 85 -2.90 11.89 24.06
CA TYR A 85 -1.59 11.66 24.67
C TYR A 85 -0.80 12.95 24.92
N ASP A 86 -0.91 13.93 24.03
CA ASP A 86 -0.34 15.28 24.23
C ASP A 86 -0.98 15.94 25.46
N GLY A 87 -2.31 15.85 25.61
CA GLY A 87 -3.02 16.35 26.78
C GLY A 87 -2.60 15.68 28.10
N VAL A 88 -2.40 14.37 28.10
CA VAL A 88 -1.89 13.64 29.29
C VAL A 88 -0.48 14.10 29.64
N ARG A 89 0.40 14.28 28.65
CA ARG A 89 1.77 14.78 28.86
C ARG A 89 1.77 16.20 29.43
N ASP A 90 0.93 17.08 28.90
CA ASP A 90 0.84 18.47 29.36
C ASP A 90 0.30 18.54 30.80
N PHE A 91 -0.67 17.68 31.13
CA PHE A 91 -1.16 17.54 32.50
C PHE A 91 -0.06 17.07 33.46
N ALA A 92 0.68 16.01 33.10
CA ALA A 92 1.79 15.48 33.90
C ALA A 92 2.87 16.55 34.18
N ASN A 93 3.23 17.33 33.14
CA ASN A 93 4.17 18.44 33.26
C ASN A 93 3.66 19.54 34.21
N LYS A 94 2.37 19.88 34.12
CA LYS A 94 1.74 20.90 34.98
C LYS A 94 1.75 20.49 36.45
N ILE A 95 1.51 19.22 36.75
CA ILE A 95 1.51 18.71 38.13
C ILE A 95 2.91 18.31 38.63
N LYS A 96 3.95 18.39 37.78
CA LYS A 96 5.31 17.89 38.05
C LYS A 96 5.32 16.46 38.60
N GLY A 97 4.47 15.61 38.03
CA GLY A 97 4.22 14.26 38.50
C GLY A 97 4.03 13.28 37.34
N CYS A 98 3.67 12.05 37.67
CA CYS A 98 3.38 11.01 36.70
C CYS A 98 1.87 10.94 36.45
N ALA A 99 1.46 10.93 35.18
CA ALA A 99 0.12 10.57 34.76
C ALA A 99 0.23 9.36 33.83
N GLU A 100 -0.40 8.24 34.20
CA GLU A 100 -0.43 7.05 33.37
C GLU A 100 -1.54 7.19 32.32
N PRO A 101 -1.23 7.16 31.02
CA PRO A 101 -2.25 7.26 29.99
C PRO A 101 -3.02 5.95 29.87
N MET A 102 -4.34 6.06 29.67
CA MET A 102 -5.15 4.92 29.22
C MET A 102 -4.90 4.71 27.73
N LYS A 103 -4.87 3.44 27.28
CA LYS A 103 -4.77 3.14 25.85
C LYS A 103 -5.96 3.77 25.12
N THR A 104 -5.66 4.75 24.29
CA THR A 104 -6.65 5.51 23.54
C THR A 104 -6.22 5.60 22.08
N ASP A 105 -7.03 5.02 21.19
CA ASP A 105 -6.83 5.07 19.75
C ASP A 105 -8.03 5.73 19.08
N LYS A 106 -7.75 6.42 17.97
CA LYS A 106 -8.74 7.03 17.10
C LYS A 106 -8.97 6.11 15.92
N PHE A 107 -10.23 5.72 15.73
CA PHE A 107 -10.71 4.87 14.65
C PHE A 107 -11.34 5.77 13.60
N TYR A 108 -10.73 5.83 12.42
CA TYR A 108 -11.19 6.58 11.26
C TYR A 108 -11.85 5.64 10.26
N PHE A 109 -13.11 5.88 9.95
CA PHE A 109 -13.86 5.15 8.92
C PHE A 109 -13.86 6.00 7.65
N VAL A 110 -13.04 5.63 6.68
CA VAL A 110 -12.76 6.46 5.51
C VAL A 110 -13.64 6.01 4.36
N ASN A 111 -14.46 6.92 3.82
CA ASN A 111 -15.22 6.72 2.59
C ASN A 111 -14.96 7.87 1.61
N ARG A 112 -14.04 7.66 0.67
CA ARG A 112 -13.57 8.70 -0.27
C ARG A 112 -14.60 9.05 -1.34
N ASN A 113 -15.64 8.25 -1.54
CA ASN A 113 -16.73 8.60 -2.45
C ASN A 113 -17.60 9.76 -1.92
N GLU A 114 -17.58 9.99 -0.60
CA GLU A 114 -18.40 11.00 0.07
C GLU A 114 -17.57 12.20 0.56
N ILE A 115 -16.24 12.20 0.31
CA ILE A 115 -15.27 13.18 0.83
C ILE A 115 -15.47 13.41 2.35
N LYS A 116 -15.82 12.35 3.07
CA LYS A 116 -16.07 12.36 4.50
C LYS A 116 -15.39 11.17 5.14
N TRP A 117 -14.83 11.42 6.31
CA TRP A 117 -14.36 10.39 7.23
C TRP A 117 -14.94 10.71 8.59
N ASP A 118 -15.52 9.71 9.23
CA ASP A 118 -15.94 9.81 10.61
C ASP A 118 -14.81 9.27 11.50
N SER A 119 -14.66 9.84 12.69
CA SER A 119 -13.70 9.34 13.66
C SER A 119 -14.32 9.22 15.04
N ILE A 120 -13.94 8.18 15.76
CA ILE A 120 -14.26 7.98 17.17
C ILE A 120 -12.99 7.65 17.94
N SER A 121 -12.82 8.25 19.12
CA SER A 121 -11.77 7.87 20.05
C SER A 121 -12.33 6.83 21.01
N LEU A 122 -11.69 5.66 21.08
CA LEU A 122 -12.10 4.57 21.95
C LEU A 122 -10.98 4.29 22.97
N ASN A 123 -11.39 4.03 24.21
CA ASN A 123 -10.51 3.70 25.32
C ASN A 123 -10.97 2.42 26.03
N ASP A 124 -10.06 1.87 26.82
CA ASP A 124 -10.14 0.69 27.71
C ASP A 124 -11.49 -0.06 27.78
N SER A 125 -12.56 0.55 28.33
CA SER A 125 -13.85 -0.13 28.54
C SER A 125 -14.63 -0.44 27.27
N ASP A 126 -14.44 0.36 26.23
CA ASP A 126 -15.10 0.23 24.92
C ASP A 126 -14.10 -0.13 23.81
N TYR A 127 -12.85 -0.46 24.19
CA TYR A 127 -11.81 -0.76 23.23
C TYR A 127 -12.07 -2.12 22.55
N PRO A 128 -12.19 -2.17 21.22
CA PRO A 128 -12.51 -3.42 20.54
C PRO A 128 -11.31 -4.37 20.51
N THR A 129 -11.59 -5.66 20.35
CA THR A 129 -10.53 -6.65 20.10
C THR A 129 -9.91 -6.40 18.73
N VAL A 130 -8.59 -6.20 18.66
CA VAL A 130 -7.86 -5.97 17.40
C VAL A 130 -6.99 -7.18 17.11
N ASN A 131 -7.37 -7.95 16.08
CA ASN A 131 -6.62 -9.12 15.64
C ASN A 131 -5.75 -8.77 14.44
N PHE A 132 -4.43 -8.82 14.64
CA PHE A 132 -3.47 -8.50 13.60
C PHE A 132 -3.28 -9.66 12.63
N LYS A 133 -3.18 -9.33 11.34
CA LYS A 133 -2.94 -10.30 10.27
C LYS A 133 -1.46 -10.44 9.97
N ASN A 134 -0.99 -11.68 9.99
CA ASN A 134 0.24 -12.06 9.30
C ASN A 134 -0.12 -12.48 7.86
N HIS A 135 0.38 -11.74 6.87
CA HIS A 135 0.14 -12.06 5.47
C HIS A 135 0.96 -13.30 5.08
N GLN A 136 0.26 -14.39 4.77
CA GLN A 136 0.86 -15.55 4.14
C GLN A 136 0.59 -15.50 2.63
N VAL A 137 1.65 -15.65 1.85
CA VAL A 137 1.56 -15.71 0.38
C VAL A 137 1.33 -17.16 -0.01
N ALA A 138 0.24 -17.43 -0.75
CA ALA A 138 -0.02 -18.77 -1.23
C ALA A 138 1.00 -19.19 -2.31
N LYS A 139 1.15 -20.50 -2.54
CA LYS A 139 2.16 -21.07 -3.47
C LYS A 139 2.05 -20.53 -4.91
N ASN A 140 0.85 -20.13 -5.32
CA ASN A 140 0.54 -19.60 -6.66
C ASN A 140 0.45 -18.07 -6.71
N GLU A 141 0.84 -17.39 -5.62
CA GLU A 141 0.84 -15.93 -5.53
C GLU A 141 2.26 -15.38 -5.59
N ILE A 142 2.38 -14.14 -6.06
CA ILE A 142 3.64 -13.40 -6.02
C ILE A 142 3.44 -12.11 -5.24
N ILE A 143 4.46 -11.68 -4.52
CA ILE A 143 4.56 -10.30 -4.03
C ILE A 143 5.17 -9.47 -5.16
N SER A 144 4.49 -8.39 -5.53
CA SER A 144 4.96 -7.41 -6.50
C SER A 144 5.18 -6.07 -5.82
N TYR A 145 6.41 -5.58 -5.81
CA TYR A 145 6.74 -4.26 -5.24
C TYR A 145 6.41 -3.11 -6.18
N TYR A 146 6.33 -3.39 -7.47
CA TYR A 146 5.92 -2.42 -8.47
C TYR A 146 5.14 -3.10 -9.58
N ALA A 147 4.09 -2.45 -10.07
CA ALA A 147 3.26 -2.98 -11.15
C ALA A 147 2.96 -1.88 -12.17
N GLU A 148 2.97 -2.25 -13.44
CA GLU A 148 2.65 -1.37 -14.56
C GLU A 148 1.56 -2.02 -15.39
N GLY A 149 0.45 -1.32 -15.60
CA GLY A 149 -0.61 -1.73 -16.52
C GLY A 149 -0.53 -0.94 -17.82
N PHE A 150 -0.87 -1.60 -18.91
CA PHE A 150 -0.89 -1.07 -20.28
C PHE A 150 -2.21 -1.44 -20.94
N GLY A 151 -2.77 -0.49 -21.68
CA GLY A 151 -4.02 -0.65 -22.41
C GLY A 151 -3.91 -1.48 -23.68
N SER A 152 -4.97 -1.37 -24.48
CA SER A 152 -5.21 -2.09 -25.72
C SER A 152 -4.01 -2.09 -26.68
N VAL A 153 -3.79 -3.22 -27.36
CA VAL A 153 -2.81 -3.32 -28.46
C VAL A 153 -3.33 -2.61 -29.70
N CYS A 154 -4.64 -2.61 -29.92
CA CYS A 154 -5.23 -2.30 -31.22
C CYS A 154 -5.66 -0.84 -31.34
N CYS A 155 -6.53 -0.28 -30.48
CA CYS A 155 -7.05 1.09 -30.59
C CYS A 155 -7.75 1.60 -29.31
N PRO A 156 -7.47 2.82 -28.82
CA PRO A 156 -6.29 3.64 -29.13
C PRO A 156 -5.04 2.95 -28.57
N ARG A 157 -3.95 2.98 -29.35
CA ARG A 157 -2.69 2.35 -28.93
C ARG A 157 -2.13 3.06 -27.70
N ASP A 158 -1.68 2.26 -26.75
CA ASP A 158 -1.01 2.75 -25.56
C ASP A 158 0.42 3.22 -25.90
N ARG A 159 0.64 4.54 -25.85
CA ARG A 159 1.96 5.16 -26.09
C ARG A 159 3.03 4.69 -25.12
N LYS A 160 2.66 4.42 -23.85
CA LYS A 160 3.58 3.91 -22.82
C LYS A 160 4.09 2.53 -23.22
N ARG A 161 3.20 1.71 -23.79
CA ARG A 161 3.53 0.37 -24.28
C ARG A 161 4.43 0.39 -25.52
N GLU A 162 4.15 1.27 -26.47
CA GLU A 162 4.98 1.41 -27.69
C GLU A 162 6.40 1.85 -27.32
N TYR A 163 6.55 2.87 -26.47
CA TYR A 163 7.85 3.35 -26.01
C TYR A 163 8.72 2.27 -25.35
N LEU A 164 8.11 1.36 -24.58
CA LEU A 164 8.84 0.26 -23.96
C LEU A 164 9.30 -0.81 -24.97
N LYS A 165 8.54 -1.04 -26.05
CA LYS A 165 8.92 -1.98 -27.12
C LYS A 165 10.09 -1.44 -27.95
N ASP A 166 10.11 -0.13 -28.21
CA ASP A 166 11.08 0.51 -29.11
C ASP A 166 12.43 0.84 -28.44
N ASN A 167 12.90 -0.01 -27.51
CA ASN A 167 14.15 0.05 -26.74
C ASN A 167 14.12 0.80 -25.39
N GLY A 168 13.03 1.49 -25.03
CA GLY A 168 12.97 2.25 -23.77
C GLY A 168 13.22 1.38 -22.54
N ASN A 169 12.73 0.14 -22.54
CA ASN A 169 12.87 -0.75 -21.38
C ASN A 169 14.30 -1.27 -21.18
N ALA A 170 14.99 -1.60 -22.28
CA ALA A 170 16.37 -2.10 -22.22
C ALA A 170 17.35 -1.00 -21.74
N ALA A 171 17.15 0.24 -22.19
CA ALA A 171 17.93 1.39 -21.74
C ALA A 171 17.75 1.64 -20.23
N PHE A 172 16.52 1.55 -19.74
CA PHE A 172 16.21 1.67 -18.31
C PHE A 172 16.93 0.61 -17.47
N PHE A 173 16.84 -0.68 -17.83
CA PHE A 173 17.52 -1.74 -17.08
C PHE A 173 19.04 -1.64 -17.15
N ARG A 174 19.61 -1.20 -18.27
CA ARG A 174 21.05 -0.93 -18.36
C ARG A 174 21.47 0.18 -17.40
N LYS A 175 20.73 1.30 -17.34
CA LYS A 175 20.98 2.39 -16.38
C LYS A 175 20.93 1.92 -14.93
N LEU A 176 19.97 1.05 -14.58
CA LEU A 176 19.89 0.47 -13.24
C LEU A 176 21.07 -0.47 -12.94
N LYS A 177 21.48 -1.27 -13.92
CA LYS A 177 22.62 -2.18 -13.79
C LYS A 177 23.92 -1.42 -13.54
N ASP A 178 24.11 -0.27 -14.17
CA ASP A 178 25.25 0.62 -13.93
C ASP A 178 25.27 1.17 -12.49
N LYS A 179 24.10 1.20 -11.82
CA LYS A 179 23.95 1.51 -10.38
C LYS A 179 24.04 0.27 -9.47
N GLY A 180 24.42 -0.88 -10.00
CA GLY A 180 24.50 -2.15 -9.27
C GLY A 180 23.15 -2.81 -8.99
N ILE A 181 22.08 -2.39 -9.68
CA ILE A 181 20.72 -2.92 -9.52
C ILE A 181 20.37 -3.77 -10.75
N ALA A 182 20.54 -5.09 -10.64
CA ALA A 182 20.25 -6.03 -11.72
C ALA A 182 18.90 -6.73 -11.48
N VAL A 183 17.87 -6.31 -12.22
CA VAL A 183 16.55 -6.94 -12.13
C VAL A 183 16.58 -8.26 -12.90
N LYS A 184 16.40 -9.38 -12.19
CA LYS A 184 16.49 -10.72 -12.78
C LYS A 184 15.17 -11.26 -13.30
N GLU A 185 14.08 -10.89 -12.65
CA GLU A 185 12.75 -11.43 -12.95
C GLU A 185 11.69 -10.33 -12.99
N SER A 186 10.75 -10.52 -13.90
CA SER A 186 9.44 -9.86 -13.86
C SER A 186 8.37 -10.90 -14.19
N TYR A 187 7.15 -10.66 -13.74
CA TYR A 187 6.00 -11.45 -14.14
C TYR A 187 5.13 -10.62 -15.05
N SER A 188 4.40 -11.28 -15.93
CA SER A 188 3.43 -10.59 -16.77
C SER A 188 2.13 -11.34 -16.92
N CYS A 189 1.08 -10.59 -17.15
CA CYS A 189 -0.26 -11.10 -17.37
C CYS A 189 -0.91 -10.30 -18.50
N CYS A 190 -1.54 -10.99 -19.45
CA CYS A 190 -2.47 -10.35 -20.36
C CYS A 190 -3.89 -10.52 -19.83
N PHE A 191 -4.70 -9.49 -19.95
CA PHE A 191 -6.11 -9.48 -19.59
C PHE A 191 -6.89 -8.76 -20.69
N GLY A 192 -8.20 -8.94 -20.71
CA GLY A 192 -9.08 -8.35 -21.71
C GLY A 192 -8.98 -9.00 -23.10
N GLU A 193 -9.92 -8.63 -23.96
CA GLU A 193 -10.02 -9.15 -25.34
C GLU A 193 -9.06 -8.45 -26.30
N GLU A 194 -8.58 -7.25 -25.92
CA GLU A 194 -7.76 -6.39 -26.78
C GLU A 194 -6.26 -6.44 -26.43
N GLY A 195 -5.88 -7.36 -25.54
CA GLY A 195 -4.50 -7.64 -25.19
C GLY A 195 -3.88 -6.62 -24.24
N GLU A 196 -4.69 -6.07 -23.33
CA GLU A 196 -4.20 -5.33 -22.16
C GLU A 196 -3.21 -6.20 -21.38
N TYR A 197 -2.22 -5.54 -20.79
CA TYR A 197 -1.04 -6.22 -20.28
C TYR A 197 -0.58 -5.55 -19.00
N SER A 198 -0.18 -6.34 -18.00
CA SER A 198 0.56 -5.84 -16.84
C SER A 198 1.89 -6.52 -16.71
N ALA A 199 2.89 -5.75 -16.28
CA ALA A 199 4.14 -6.25 -15.75
C ALA A 199 4.17 -6.05 -14.23
N PHE A 200 4.71 -7.04 -13.54
CA PHE A 200 4.84 -7.10 -12.09
C PHE A 200 6.30 -7.35 -11.74
N TYR A 201 6.84 -6.59 -10.81
CA TYR A 201 8.25 -6.65 -10.42
C TYR A 201 8.35 -7.09 -8.96
N PRO A 202 8.74 -8.35 -8.70
CA PRO A 202 8.87 -8.86 -7.33
C PRO A 202 10.03 -8.29 -6.55
N LEU A 203 11.12 -7.89 -7.22
CA LEU A 203 12.32 -7.29 -6.59
C LEU A 203 12.82 -8.05 -5.33
N ARG A 204 12.68 -9.38 -5.31
CA ARG A 204 12.87 -10.21 -4.10
C ARG A 204 14.28 -10.16 -3.54
N GLU A 205 15.26 -10.04 -4.41
CA GLU A 205 16.68 -10.01 -4.04
C GLU A 205 17.18 -8.62 -3.65
N PHE A 206 16.33 -7.59 -3.75
CA PHE A 206 16.74 -6.21 -3.52
C PHE A 206 16.57 -5.82 -2.06
N SER A 207 17.51 -5.04 -1.54
CA SER A 207 17.30 -4.30 -0.29
C SER A 207 16.16 -3.30 -0.46
N ASN A 208 15.57 -2.83 0.63
CA ASN A 208 14.51 -1.82 0.54
C ASN A 208 15.00 -0.50 -0.06
N GLU A 209 16.27 -0.15 0.12
CA GLU A 209 16.90 0.97 -0.59
C GLU A 209 16.94 0.75 -2.11
N GLN A 210 17.38 -0.43 -2.56
CA GLN A 210 17.41 -0.77 -4.00
C GLN A 210 16.00 -0.81 -4.61
N LYS A 211 15.00 -1.31 -3.87
CA LYS A 211 13.59 -1.28 -4.29
C LYS A 211 13.11 0.16 -4.46
N MET A 212 13.43 1.05 -3.53
CA MET A 212 13.05 2.47 -3.61
C MET A 212 13.70 3.16 -4.81
N ILE A 213 14.99 2.89 -5.06
CA ILE A 213 15.70 3.42 -6.25
C ILE A 213 15.01 2.93 -7.53
N PHE A 214 14.73 1.63 -7.63
CA PHE A 214 14.03 1.06 -8.78
C PHE A 214 12.70 1.77 -9.03
N ILE A 215 11.87 1.91 -7.99
CA ILE A 215 10.54 2.51 -8.08
C ILE A 215 10.66 3.98 -8.50
N ASN A 216 11.49 4.78 -7.82
CA ASN A 216 11.66 6.19 -8.15
C ASN A 216 12.11 6.41 -9.60
N GLU A 217 13.16 5.70 -10.03
CA GLU A 217 13.65 5.79 -11.41
C GLU A 217 12.58 5.39 -12.42
N ARG A 218 11.74 4.41 -12.07
CA ARG A 218 10.66 3.95 -12.95
C ARG A 218 9.51 4.95 -13.03
N LEU A 219 9.18 5.61 -11.93
CA LEU A 219 8.20 6.70 -11.89
C LEU A 219 8.67 7.91 -12.70
N GLU A 220 9.93 8.32 -12.52
CA GLU A 220 10.57 9.39 -13.28
C GLU A 220 10.61 9.08 -14.78
N PHE A 221 10.93 7.84 -15.14
CA PHE A 221 10.96 7.38 -16.53
C PHE A 221 9.61 7.56 -17.24
N PHE A 222 8.50 7.46 -16.51
CA PHE A 222 7.15 7.70 -17.03
C PHE A 222 6.62 9.12 -16.78
N HIS A 223 7.46 10.02 -16.26
CA HIS A 223 7.09 11.38 -15.88
C HIS A 223 5.87 11.42 -14.94
N GLU A 224 5.74 10.41 -14.07
CA GLU A 224 4.69 10.40 -13.04
C GLU A 224 5.04 11.46 -11.98
N ASN A 225 4.11 12.37 -11.67
CA ASN A 225 4.32 13.58 -10.85
C ASN A 225 5.21 13.35 -9.61
N PRO A 226 6.50 13.73 -9.63
CA PRO A 226 7.42 13.48 -8.51
C PRO A 226 7.14 14.40 -7.32
N GLU A 227 6.31 15.42 -7.51
CA GLU A 227 6.01 16.44 -6.51
C GLU A 227 4.96 16.03 -5.48
N ASN A 228 4.28 14.90 -5.65
CA ASN A 228 3.28 14.42 -4.71
C ASN A 228 3.83 13.28 -3.84
N TYR A 229 3.37 13.22 -2.59
CA TYR A 229 3.62 12.04 -1.78
C TYR A 229 3.00 10.82 -2.45
N ARG A 230 3.65 9.66 -2.31
CA ARG A 230 3.10 8.39 -2.77
C ARG A 230 3.43 7.30 -1.77
N ILE A 231 2.41 6.65 -1.25
CA ILE A 231 2.53 5.47 -0.38
C ILE A 231 2.30 4.23 -1.23
N LEU A 232 3.28 3.34 -1.21
CA LEU A 232 3.22 2.04 -1.89
C LEU A 232 3.22 0.91 -0.87
N PHE A 233 2.37 -0.08 -1.13
CA PHE A 233 2.48 -1.40 -0.52
C PHE A 233 2.86 -2.38 -1.62
N PRO A 234 3.71 -3.38 -1.33
CA PRO A 234 3.83 -4.54 -2.18
C PRO A 234 2.46 -5.20 -2.31
N GLU A 235 2.07 -5.56 -3.53
CA GLU A 235 0.78 -6.19 -3.80
C GLU A 235 0.95 -7.71 -3.92
N ILE A 236 0.06 -8.47 -3.27
CA ILE A 236 -0.07 -9.91 -3.45
C ILE A 236 -0.92 -10.16 -4.70
N ILE A 237 -0.27 -10.65 -5.75
CA ILE A 237 -0.87 -10.87 -7.06
C ILE A 237 -1.16 -12.36 -7.27
N SER A 238 -2.36 -12.67 -7.74
CA SER A 238 -2.86 -14.04 -7.91
C SER A 238 -3.56 -14.25 -9.27
N TYR A 239 -2.92 -13.91 -10.39
CA TYR A 239 -3.49 -14.18 -11.71
C TYR A 239 -3.18 -15.61 -12.17
N PRO A 240 -4.18 -16.34 -12.72
CA PRO A 240 -3.99 -17.73 -13.16
C PRO A 240 -3.01 -17.87 -14.33
N ASN A 241 -2.82 -16.81 -15.11
CA ASN A 241 -2.01 -16.76 -16.32
C ASN A 241 -0.74 -15.90 -16.16
N LEU A 242 -0.22 -15.76 -14.93
CA LEU A 242 1.08 -15.14 -14.70
C LEU A 242 2.18 -15.91 -15.44
N LYS A 243 2.97 -15.18 -16.24
CA LYS A 243 4.15 -15.71 -16.93
C LYS A 243 5.41 -15.10 -16.32
N LEU A 244 6.35 -15.94 -15.90
CA LEU A 244 7.67 -15.50 -15.48
C LEU A 244 8.49 -15.11 -16.73
N ASN A 245 9.10 -13.93 -16.68
CA ASN A 245 10.03 -13.45 -17.68
C ASN A 245 11.39 -13.26 -17.02
N THR A 246 12.38 -14.01 -17.49
CA THR A 246 13.78 -13.81 -17.09
C THR A 246 14.36 -12.63 -17.86
N LEU A 247 14.91 -11.66 -17.13
CA LEU A 247 15.50 -10.46 -17.71
C LEU A 247 17.02 -10.64 -17.77
N ASN A 248 17.54 -10.81 -18.98
CA ASN A 248 18.96 -10.93 -19.27
C ASN A 248 19.47 -9.62 -19.88
N TYR A 249 19.78 -8.63 -19.03
CA TYR A 249 20.37 -7.34 -19.43
C TYR A 249 21.76 -7.17 -18.82
#